data_AF-A0A550CXP7-F1
#
_entry.id   AF-A0A550CXP7-F1
#
_cell.length_a   1.000
_cell.length_b   1.000
_cell.length_c   1.000
_cell.angle_alpha   90.00
_cell.angle_beta   90.00
_cell.angle_gamma   90.00
#
_symmetry.space_group_name_H-M   'P 1'
#
loop_
_entity.id
_entity.type
_entity.pdbx_description
1 polymer ?
#
loop_
_entity_poly.entity_id
_entity_poly.type
_entity_poly.pdbx_seq_one_letter_code
_entity_poly.pdbx_strand_id
1 'polypeptide(L)'
;MSSNASKATTRSSSSKGNTKAPSPNTKKDIANKYLIAYNVASGLAWAYVLILALIHISNVDGGAAQVASSGPITASGYVSKLLSSSASFLRSASAATKAHSRSWLPGFLQAPVARMATTYGRVGPQTALVQSFAVLEVAHVALGIVRSSLPTTAMQVTSRLLLVWAVVEQSAAARASPVFASMIIAWSLSEIIRYSFYTFNLLGLQPPQWLIWIRYSAFYVLYPIGAGSEWYLTWISLPNSSPVPGFRSWYQGAWGVFDYLRGIMVLVWAPALYVLFTYMMGQRRKVLGGGRKLKDS
;
A
#
# COMPACT_ATOMS: atom_id res chain seq x y z
N MET A 1 -64.31 -47.70 -43.29
CA MET A 1 -63.69 -46.58 -44.05
C MET A 1 -63.98 -45.28 -43.31
N SER A 2 -62.97 -44.41 -43.19
CA SER A 2 -62.98 -43.04 -42.61
C SER A 2 -63.11 -42.96 -41.07
N SER A 3 -62.03 -42.77 -40.32
CA SER A 3 -61.28 -41.50 -40.05
C SER A 3 -62.03 -40.53 -39.14
N ASN A 4 -61.54 -40.35 -37.90
CA ASN A 4 -61.10 -39.02 -37.50
C ASN A 4 -60.18 -39.02 -36.27
N ALA A 5 -59.12 -38.24 -36.43
CA ALA A 5 -58.00 -38.05 -35.53
C ALA A 5 -58.37 -37.25 -34.26
N SER A 6 -57.75 -37.59 -33.13
CA SER A 6 -57.68 -36.69 -31.98
C SER A 6 -56.22 -36.43 -31.61
N LYS A 7 -55.88 -35.14 -31.67
CA LYS A 7 -54.55 -34.54 -31.53
C LYS A 7 -53.91 -34.86 -30.18
N ALA A 8 -52.69 -35.38 -30.22
CA ALA A 8 -51.74 -35.33 -29.12
C ALA A 8 -51.43 -33.87 -28.76
N THR A 9 -51.71 -33.46 -27.52
CA THR A 9 -51.25 -32.18 -26.97
C THR A 9 -50.08 -32.46 -26.03
N THR A 10 -48.87 -32.41 -26.57
CA THR A 10 -47.62 -32.39 -25.81
C THR A 10 -47.51 -31.05 -25.07
N ARG A 11 -47.80 -31.06 -23.76
CA ARG A 11 -47.44 -29.94 -22.87
C ARG A 11 -45.92 -29.91 -22.71
N SER A 12 -45.28 -29.03 -23.49
CA SER A 12 -43.93 -28.53 -23.23
C SER A 12 -43.90 -27.85 -21.85
N SER A 13 -43.31 -28.52 -20.86
CA SER A 13 -42.97 -27.90 -19.58
C SER A 13 -41.69 -27.09 -19.77
N SER A 14 -41.87 -25.79 -19.95
CA SER A 14 -40.80 -24.80 -19.86
C SER A 14 -40.17 -24.87 -18.46
N SER A 15 -39.03 -25.54 -18.36
CA SER A 15 -38.11 -25.46 -17.22
C SER A 15 -37.52 -24.05 -17.18
N LYS A 16 -38.26 -23.12 -16.55
CA LYS A 16 -37.70 -21.86 -16.09
C LYS A 16 -36.72 -22.20 -14.96
N GLY A 17 -35.43 -22.18 -15.29
CA GLY A 17 -34.34 -22.32 -14.33
C GLY A 17 -34.50 -21.29 -13.22
N ASN A 18 -35.04 -21.73 -12.09
CA ASN A 18 -35.21 -20.93 -10.90
C ASN A 18 -33.83 -20.82 -10.23
N THR A 19 -33.07 -19.78 -10.55
CA THR A 19 -31.79 -19.48 -9.87
C THR A 19 -32.10 -19.00 -8.45
N LYS A 20 -32.41 -19.96 -7.57
CA LYS A 20 -32.60 -19.73 -6.15
C LYS A 20 -31.36 -19.02 -5.60
N ALA A 21 -31.54 -17.86 -5.00
CA ALA A 21 -30.44 -17.11 -4.39
C ALA A 21 -29.66 -18.02 -3.41
N PRO A 22 -28.31 -17.98 -3.42
CA PRO A 22 -27.49 -18.91 -2.65
C PRO A 22 -27.76 -18.80 -1.15
N SER A 23 -27.68 -19.94 -0.46
CA SER A 23 -27.91 -20.03 0.98
C SER A 23 -26.90 -19.15 1.77
N PRO A 24 -27.23 -18.70 3.00
CA PRO A 24 -26.34 -17.89 3.82
C PRO A 24 -24.94 -18.51 4.03
N ASN A 25 -24.87 -19.83 4.21
CA ASN A 25 -23.60 -20.54 4.36
C ASN A 25 -22.79 -20.56 3.06
N THR A 26 -23.45 -20.70 1.91
CA THR A 26 -22.80 -20.64 0.59
C THR A 26 -22.24 -19.25 0.31
N LYS A 27 -22.98 -18.18 0.65
CA LYS A 27 -22.50 -16.80 0.51
C LYS A 27 -21.25 -16.54 1.34
N LYS A 28 -21.23 -17.04 2.58
CA LYS A 28 -20.08 -16.92 3.49
C LYS A 28 -18.86 -17.68 2.96
N ASP A 29 -19.06 -18.87 2.39
CA ASP A 29 -17.97 -19.66 1.80
C ASP A 29 -17.37 -18.99 0.55
N ILE A 30 -18.21 -18.44 -0.33
CA ILE A 30 -17.76 -17.66 -1.49
C ILE A 30 -16.96 -16.42 -1.05
N ALA A 31 -17.49 -15.68 -0.06
CA ALA A 31 -16.81 -14.52 0.50
C ALA A 31 -15.44 -14.88 1.10
N ASN A 32 -15.35 -15.98 1.85
CA ASN A 32 -14.08 -16.47 2.40
C ASN A 32 -13.08 -16.82 1.30
N LYS A 33 -13.48 -17.57 0.28
CA LYS A 33 -12.62 -17.93 -0.87
C LYS A 33 -12.11 -16.69 -1.60
N TYR A 34 -12.98 -15.72 -1.85
CA TYR A 34 -12.62 -14.44 -2.44
C TYR A 34 -11.62 -13.68 -1.56
N LEU A 35 -11.86 -13.58 -0.25
CA LEU A 35 -10.95 -12.90 0.67
C LEU A 35 -9.59 -13.59 0.72
N ILE A 36 -9.53 -14.93 0.69
CA ILE A 36 -8.27 -15.67 0.62
C ILE A 36 -7.51 -15.26 -0.65
N ALA A 37 -8.17 -15.32 -1.81
CA ALA A 37 -7.55 -14.93 -3.08
C ALA A 37 -7.07 -13.47 -3.06
N TYR A 38 -7.86 -12.55 -2.51
CA TYR A 38 -7.51 -11.14 -2.36
C TYR A 38 -6.26 -10.94 -1.48
N ASN A 39 -6.21 -11.58 -0.31
CA ASN A 39 -5.07 -11.44 0.60
C ASN A 39 -3.80 -12.06 -0.01
N VAL A 40 -3.90 -13.23 -0.65
CA VAL A 40 -2.77 -13.85 -1.35
C VAL A 40 -2.26 -12.96 -2.48
N ALA A 41 -3.15 -12.46 -3.34
CA ALA A 41 -2.79 -11.58 -4.44
C ALA A 41 -2.15 -10.27 -3.93
N SER A 42 -2.71 -9.67 -2.89
CA SER A 42 -2.17 -8.44 -2.29
C SER A 42 -0.80 -8.67 -1.65
N GLY A 43 -0.61 -9.79 -0.94
CA GLY A 43 0.68 -10.19 -0.39
C GLY A 43 1.74 -10.40 -1.46
N LEU A 44 1.39 -11.09 -2.55
CA LEU A 44 2.27 -11.29 -3.71
C LEU A 44 2.61 -9.97 -4.42
N ALA A 45 1.65 -9.06 -4.53
CA ALA A 45 1.86 -7.76 -5.15
C ALA A 45 2.86 -6.91 -4.34
N TRP A 46 2.76 -6.89 -3.01
CA TRP A 46 3.75 -6.23 -2.16
C TRP A 46 5.11 -6.95 -2.14
N ALA A 47 5.14 -8.29 -2.21
CA ALA A 47 6.37 -9.04 -2.39
C ALA A 47 7.07 -8.68 -3.72
N TYR A 48 6.31 -8.55 -4.80
CA TYR A 48 6.81 -8.10 -6.09
C TYR A 48 7.41 -6.69 -6.02
N VAL A 49 6.71 -5.73 -5.41
CA VAL A 49 7.23 -4.36 -5.18
C VAL A 49 8.52 -4.38 -4.36
N LEU A 50 8.58 -5.19 -3.30
CA LEU A 50 9.78 -5.35 -2.48
C LEU A 50 10.96 -5.90 -3.29
N ILE A 51 10.73 -6.97 -4.04
CA ILE A 51 11.77 -7.62 -4.85
C ILE A 51 12.32 -6.62 -5.88
N LEU A 52 11.46 -5.89 -6.59
CA LEU A 52 11.90 -4.86 -7.53
C LEU A 52 12.73 -3.75 -6.86
N ALA A 53 12.32 -3.31 -5.67
CA ALA A 53 13.06 -2.30 -4.92
C ALA A 53 14.45 -2.82 -4.52
N LEU A 54 14.53 -4.07 -4.04
CA LEU A 54 15.79 -4.71 -3.64
C LEU A 54 16.71 -4.98 -4.84
N ILE A 55 16.17 -5.41 -5.99
CA ILE A 55 16.94 -5.58 -7.23
C ILE A 55 17.54 -4.24 -7.67
N HIS A 56 16.77 -3.15 -7.61
CA HIS A 56 17.27 -1.82 -7.97
C HIS A 56 18.35 -1.31 -7.01
N ILE A 57 18.17 -1.48 -5.70
CA ILE A 57 19.13 -1.04 -4.69
C ILE A 57 20.42 -1.86 -4.75
N SER A 58 20.33 -3.16 -5.01
CA SER A 58 21.48 -4.05 -5.17
C SER A 58 22.12 -3.97 -6.56
N ASN A 59 21.39 -3.46 -7.56
CA ASN A 59 21.78 -3.42 -8.97
C ASN A 59 22.10 -4.81 -9.54
N VAL A 60 21.39 -5.85 -9.09
CA VAL A 60 21.60 -7.24 -9.54
C VAL A 60 21.27 -7.42 -11.03
N ASP A 61 20.32 -6.65 -11.56
CA ASP A 61 19.91 -6.69 -12.97
C ASP A 61 20.71 -5.72 -13.87
N GLY A 62 21.64 -4.95 -13.29
CA GLY A 62 22.38 -3.89 -14.00
C GLY A 62 21.53 -2.70 -14.44
N GLY A 63 20.24 -2.66 -14.07
CA GLY A 63 19.26 -1.72 -14.62
C GLY A 63 19.24 -0.34 -13.97
N ALA A 64 19.93 -0.16 -12.84
CA ALA A 64 19.77 1.04 -12.02
C ALA A 64 20.24 2.33 -12.74
N ALA A 65 21.26 2.24 -13.59
CA ALA A 65 21.77 3.37 -14.36
C ALA A 65 20.76 3.84 -15.42
N GLN A 66 20.07 2.91 -16.07
CA GLN A 66 19.05 3.22 -17.08
C GLN A 66 17.81 3.86 -16.46
N VAL A 67 17.41 3.39 -15.27
CA VAL A 67 16.31 3.99 -14.50
C VAL A 67 16.68 5.41 -14.06
N ALA A 68 17.92 5.63 -13.63
CA ALA A 68 18.40 6.96 -13.26
C ALA A 68 18.43 7.94 -14.44
N SER A 69 18.79 7.48 -15.64
CA SER A 69 18.87 8.33 -16.84
C SER A 69 17.52 8.61 -17.50
N SER A 70 16.55 7.69 -17.38
CA SER A 70 15.22 7.82 -18.01
C SER A 70 14.30 8.81 -17.29
N GLY A 71 14.63 9.20 -16.06
CA GLY A 71 13.76 10.00 -15.19
C GLY A 71 12.55 9.20 -14.68
N PRO A 72 11.87 9.66 -13.61
CA PRO A 72 10.83 8.87 -12.98
C PRO A 72 9.53 8.93 -13.78
N ILE A 73 9.01 7.79 -14.22
CA ILE A 73 7.65 7.68 -14.76
C ILE A 73 6.68 7.78 -13.58
N THR A 74 5.78 8.77 -13.64
CA THR A 74 4.74 8.98 -12.64
C THR A 74 3.67 7.89 -12.74
N ALA A 75 3.01 7.56 -11.63
CA ALA A 75 1.95 6.56 -11.61
C ALA A 75 0.80 6.92 -12.55
N SER A 76 0.42 8.19 -12.58
CA SER A 76 -0.49 8.80 -13.55
C SER A 76 -0.07 8.54 -15.00
N GLY A 77 1.22 8.72 -15.31
CA GLY A 77 1.78 8.46 -16.64
C GLY A 77 1.88 6.98 -17.00
N TYR A 78 1.95 6.09 -16.02
CA TYR A 78 1.92 4.64 -16.24
C TYR A 78 0.49 4.13 -16.49
N VAL A 79 -0.47 4.61 -15.69
CA VAL A 79 -1.90 4.32 -15.86
C VAL A 79 -2.39 4.86 -17.19
N SER A 80 -2.02 6.10 -17.55
CA SER A 80 -2.38 6.65 -18.86
C SER A 80 -1.85 5.78 -19.99
N LYS A 81 -0.60 5.28 -19.91
CA LYS A 81 -0.03 4.34 -20.90
C LYS A 81 -0.74 3.00 -20.97
N LEU A 82 -1.25 2.49 -19.85
CA LEU A 82 -2.04 1.25 -19.81
C LEU A 82 -3.44 1.44 -20.41
N LEU A 83 -4.06 2.61 -20.21
CA LEU A 83 -5.36 2.92 -20.81
C LEU A 83 -5.25 3.39 -22.27
N SER A 84 -4.15 4.05 -22.65
CA SER A 84 -3.87 4.51 -24.01
C SER A 84 -3.02 3.47 -24.75
N SER A 85 -3.63 2.36 -25.14
CA SER A 85 -3.06 1.49 -26.18
C SER A 85 -3.07 2.22 -27.53
N SER A 86 -2.14 3.16 -27.72
CA SER A 86 -1.53 3.62 -28.98
C SER A 86 -0.71 4.89 -28.75
N ALA A 87 0.49 4.88 -29.32
CA ALA A 87 1.37 6.02 -29.64
C ALA A 87 2.33 6.58 -28.56
N SER A 88 3.60 6.24 -28.81
CA SER A 88 4.82 7.07 -28.80
C SER A 88 5.27 7.83 -27.55
N PHE A 89 6.36 7.31 -26.99
CA PHE A 89 7.66 7.96 -26.83
C PHE A 89 7.69 9.47 -27.11
N LEU A 90 7.87 10.28 -26.05
CA LEU A 90 8.82 11.39 -26.00
C LEU A 90 9.06 11.83 -24.54
N ARG A 91 10.20 12.50 -24.36
CA ARG A 91 11.05 12.63 -23.17
C ARG A 91 11.12 14.10 -22.72
N SER A 92 11.34 14.32 -21.41
CA SER A 92 12.17 15.38 -20.73
C SER A 92 11.54 15.74 -19.37
N ALA A 93 12.25 16.13 -18.31
CA ALA A 93 13.64 16.51 -18.13
C ALA A 93 14.18 16.04 -16.76
N SER A 94 15.50 15.94 -16.72
CA SER A 94 16.39 15.76 -15.56
C SER A 94 15.97 16.60 -14.35
N ALA A 95 15.62 15.93 -13.24
CA ALA A 95 15.89 16.48 -11.93
C ALA A 95 17.31 16.06 -11.57
N ALA A 96 18.28 16.95 -11.83
CA ALA A 96 19.63 16.78 -11.30
C ALA A 96 19.54 16.80 -9.78
N THR A 97 19.52 15.62 -9.18
CA THR A 97 19.59 15.46 -7.73
C THR A 97 20.93 16.04 -7.29
N LYS A 98 20.90 17.16 -6.56
CA LYS A 98 22.08 17.65 -5.84
C LYS A 98 22.49 16.55 -4.87
N ALA A 99 23.51 15.78 -5.24
CA ALA A 99 24.14 14.80 -4.37
C ALA A 99 24.74 15.59 -3.20
N HIS A 100 24.07 15.57 -2.06
CA HIS A 100 24.67 16.05 -0.82
C HIS A 100 25.92 15.20 -0.58
N SER A 101 27.08 15.83 -0.40
CA SER A 101 28.37 15.15 -0.17
C SER A 101 28.21 14.08 0.92
N ARG A 102 28.39 12.81 0.56
CA ARG A 102 28.19 11.65 1.45
C ARG A 102 29.50 11.19 2.07
N SER A 103 30.34 12.14 2.46
CA SER A 103 31.70 11.88 2.93
C SER A 103 31.77 11.02 4.20
N TRP A 104 30.70 10.92 4.99
CA TRP A 104 30.68 10.07 6.20
C TRP A 104 30.42 8.58 5.91
N LEU A 105 29.83 8.22 4.76
CA LEU A 105 29.43 6.84 4.49
C LEU A 105 30.62 5.97 4.03
N PRO A 106 30.78 4.74 4.57
CA PRO A 106 31.71 3.75 4.05
C PRO A 106 31.51 3.55 2.54
N GLY A 107 32.60 3.40 1.77
CA GLY A 107 32.57 3.36 0.30
C GLY A 107 31.59 2.33 -0.26
N PHE A 108 31.47 1.16 0.38
CA PHE A 108 30.55 0.10 -0.05
C PHE A 108 29.06 0.48 0.07
N LEU A 109 28.70 1.43 0.94
CA LEU A 109 27.33 1.92 1.11
C LEU A 109 26.98 3.10 0.20
N GLN A 110 27.97 3.81 -0.34
CA GLN A 110 27.73 5.02 -1.14
C GLN A 110 26.89 4.70 -2.39
N ALA A 111 27.22 3.61 -3.10
CA ALA A 111 26.53 3.22 -4.33
C ALA A 111 25.10 2.69 -4.07
N PRO A 112 24.83 1.77 -3.13
CA PRO A 112 23.46 1.39 -2.75
C PRO A 112 22.61 2.60 -2.31
N VAL A 113 23.15 3.48 -1.46
CA VAL A 113 22.43 4.68 -0.99
C VAL A 113 22.19 5.67 -2.14
N ALA A 114 23.03 5.69 -3.18
CA ALA A 114 22.78 6.49 -4.39
C ALA A 114 21.59 5.95 -5.18
N ARG A 115 21.51 4.62 -5.32
CA ARG A 115 20.40 3.97 -6.01
C ARG A 115 19.07 4.08 -5.27
N MET A 116 19.10 4.17 -3.93
CA MET A 116 17.89 4.44 -3.13
C MET A 116 17.19 5.73 -3.57
N ALA A 117 17.94 6.76 -4.00
CA ALA A 117 17.38 8.03 -4.47
C ALA A 117 16.64 7.91 -5.81
N THR A 118 16.87 6.84 -6.58
CA THR A 118 16.21 6.60 -7.86
C THR A 118 15.21 5.44 -7.80
N THR A 119 14.98 4.85 -6.62
CA THR A 119 14.05 3.72 -6.43
C THR A 119 12.63 4.04 -6.90
N TYR A 120 12.17 5.29 -6.77
CA TYR A 120 10.87 5.71 -7.29
C TYR A 120 10.70 5.42 -8.78
N GLY A 121 11.75 5.65 -9.58
CA GLY A 121 11.69 5.40 -11.02
C GLY A 121 11.47 3.93 -11.37
N ARG A 122 11.83 2.99 -10.47
CA ARG A 122 11.63 1.55 -10.67
C ARG A 122 10.29 1.05 -10.17
N VAL A 123 9.84 1.50 -8.99
CA VAL A 123 8.71 0.90 -8.26
C VAL A 123 7.56 1.85 -7.94
N GLY A 124 7.67 3.14 -8.27
CA GLY A 124 6.67 4.17 -7.97
C GLY A 124 5.29 3.82 -8.53
N PRO A 125 5.15 3.60 -9.85
CA PRO A 125 3.86 3.21 -10.44
C PRO A 125 3.26 1.93 -9.88
N GLN A 126 4.09 0.91 -9.67
CA GLN A 126 3.68 -0.37 -9.12
C GLN A 126 3.17 -0.20 -7.69
N THR A 127 3.87 0.57 -6.86
CA THR A 127 3.44 0.91 -5.51
C THR A 127 2.09 1.61 -5.55
N ALA A 128 1.91 2.58 -6.45
CA ALA A 128 0.67 3.34 -6.53
C ALA A 128 -0.53 2.48 -6.93
N LEU A 129 -0.35 1.56 -7.88
CA LEU A 129 -1.37 0.59 -8.26
C LEU A 129 -1.71 -0.35 -7.10
N VAL A 130 -0.70 -0.97 -6.48
CA VAL A 130 -0.90 -1.90 -5.37
C VAL A 130 -1.59 -1.21 -4.18
N GLN A 131 -1.16 0.00 -3.82
CA GLN A 131 -1.78 0.77 -2.75
C GLN A 131 -3.22 1.18 -3.08
N SER A 132 -3.54 1.43 -4.35
CA SER A 132 -4.91 1.75 -4.78
C SER A 132 -5.87 0.58 -4.63
N PHE A 133 -5.40 -0.66 -4.76
CA PHE A 133 -6.22 -1.85 -4.48
C PHE A 133 -6.59 -2.00 -2.99
N ALA A 134 -5.93 -1.29 -2.07
CA ALA A 134 -6.32 -1.27 -0.66
C ALA A 134 -7.68 -0.58 -0.42
N VAL A 135 -8.21 0.19 -1.39
CA VAL A 135 -9.59 0.71 -1.34
C VAL A 135 -10.60 -0.43 -1.24
N LEU A 136 -10.30 -1.61 -1.81
CA LEU A 136 -11.16 -2.78 -1.67
C LEU A 136 -11.28 -3.23 -0.21
N GLU A 137 -10.28 -3.01 0.65
CA GLU A 137 -10.39 -3.34 2.08
C GLU A 137 -11.47 -2.49 2.76
N VAL A 138 -11.53 -1.20 2.42
CA VAL A 138 -12.59 -0.31 2.91
C VAL A 138 -13.94 -0.79 2.41
N ALA A 139 -14.04 -1.19 1.14
CA ALA A 139 -15.26 -1.76 0.57
C ALA A 139 -15.67 -3.07 1.27
N HIS A 140 -14.73 -3.97 1.57
CA HIS A 140 -15.03 -5.23 2.28
C HIS A 140 -15.60 -4.98 3.68
N VAL A 141 -15.07 -3.98 4.40
CA VAL A 141 -15.58 -3.60 5.72
C VAL A 141 -16.94 -2.90 5.60
N ALA A 142 -17.09 -1.96 4.66
CA ALA A 142 -18.34 -1.23 4.43
C ALA A 142 -19.50 -2.15 4.03
N LEU A 143 -19.22 -3.17 3.21
CA LEU A 143 -20.19 -4.18 2.78
C LEU A 143 -20.43 -5.27 3.84
N GLY A 144 -19.76 -5.21 5.00
CA GLY A 144 -19.89 -6.19 6.08
C GLY A 144 -19.31 -7.57 5.77
N ILE A 145 -18.49 -7.68 4.71
CA ILE A 145 -17.78 -8.91 4.33
C ILE A 145 -16.69 -9.22 5.38
N VAL A 146 -16.03 -8.17 5.90
CA VAL A 146 -15.02 -8.25 6.96
C VAL A 146 -15.48 -7.45 8.17
N ARG A 147 -15.33 -8.04 9.37
CA ARG A 147 -15.63 -7.35 10.64
C ARG A 147 -14.44 -6.51 11.09
N SER A 148 -14.50 -5.20 10.85
CA SER A 148 -13.53 -4.22 11.33
C SER A 148 -14.23 -2.88 11.60
N SER A 149 -13.55 -1.97 12.28
CA SER A 149 -13.98 -0.57 12.40
C SER A 149 -13.81 0.14 11.06
N LEU A 150 -14.92 0.51 10.41
CA LEU A 150 -14.90 1.20 9.13
C LEU A 150 -14.09 2.52 9.17
N PRO A 151 -14.27 3.42 10.16
CA PRO A 151 -13.49 4.66 10.24
C PRO A 151 -11.98 4.40 10.36
N THR A 152 -11.60 3.37 11.13
CA THR A 152 -10.19 3.03 11.33
C THR A 152 -9.57 2.47 10.05
N THR A 153 -10.25 1.54 9.37
CA THR A 153 -9.77 0.98 8.09
C THR A 153 -9.70 2.06 7.00
N ALA A 154 -10.72 2.92 6.91
CA ALA A 154 -10.72 4.03 5.96
C ALA A 154 -9.56 4.99 6.22
N MET A 155 -9.35 5.44 7.46
CA MET A 155 -8.26 6.35 7.81
C MET A 155 -6.88 5.75 7.47
N GLN A 156 -6.65 4.47 7.77
CA GLN A 156 -5.40 3.80 7.45
C GLN A 156 -5.13 3.74 5.93
N VAL A 157 -6.15 3.37 5.15
CA VAL A 157 -6.03 3.26 3.68
C VAL A 157 -5.88 4.66 3.06
N THR A 158 -6.70 5.62 3.45
CA THR A 158 -6.66 7.00 2.95
C THR A 158 -5.34 7.68 3.28
N SER A 159 -4.78 7.49 4.48
CA SER A 159 -3.48 8.07 4.85
C SER A 159 -2.37 7.65 3.89
N ARG A 160 -2.30 6.35 3.56
CA ARG A 160 -1.30 5.83 2.62
C ARG A 160 -1.56 6.25 1.18
N LEU A 161 -2.83 6.34 0.76
CA LEU A 161 -3.20 6.86 -0.56
C LEU A 161 -2.80 8.32 -0.74
N LEU A 162 -3.04 9.16 0.27
CA LEU A 162 -2.59 10.54 0.28
C LEU A 162 -1.07 10.63 0.17
N LEU A 163 -0.34 9.78 0.88
CA LEU A 163 1.12 9.78 0.78
C LEU A 163 1.60 9.39 -0.63
N VAL A 164 1.04 8.35 -1.23
CA VAL A 164 1.42 7.94 -2.59
C VAL A 164 1.06 9.02 -3.63
N TRP A 165 -0.20 9.44 -3.65
CA TRP A 165 -0.75 10.23 -4.74
C TRP A 165 -0.65 11.75 -4.52
N ALA A 166 -0.78 12.23 -3.29
CA ALA A 166 -0.75 13.66 -2.98
C ALA A 166 0.64 14.15 -2.54
N VAL A 167 1.48 13.27 -1.99
CA VAL A 167 2.84 13.63 -1.53
C VAL A 167 3.90 13.19 -2.54
N VAL A 168 4.08 11.88 -2.72
CA VAL A 168 5.23 11.36 -3.46
C VAL A 168 5.08 11.63 -4.96
N GLU A 169 3.95 11.29 -5.57
CA GLU A 169 3.72 11.53 -7.01
C GLU A 169 3.93 13.01 -7.38
N GLN A 170 3.41 13.93 -6.58
CA GLN A 170 3.42 15.37 -6.87
C GLN A 170 4.76 16.06 -6.58
N SER A 171 5.60 15.50 -5.70
CA SER A 171 6.86 16.12 -5.31
C SER A 171 8.07 15.44 -5.96
N ALA A 172 8.75 16.16 -6.85
CA ALA A 172 10.03 15.72 -7.40
C ALA A 172 11.08 15.49 -6.30
N ALA A 173 11.07 16.30 -5.23
CA ALA A 173 11.96 16.13 -4.08
C ALA A 173 11.67 14.82 -3.32
N ALA A 174 10.39 14.47 -3.15
CA ALA A 174 10.01 13.19 -2.53
C ALA A 174 10.42 12.00 -3.40
N ARG A 175 10.22 12.07 -4.73
CA ARG A 175 10.60 11.00 -5.67
C ARG A 175 12.11 10.78 -5.75
N ALA A 176 12.90 11.85 -5.63
CA ALA A 176 14.35 11.80 -5.66
C ALA A 176 15.01 11.51 -4.29
N SER A 177 14.20 11.31 -3.24
CA SER A 177 14.71 11.10 -1.88
C SER A 177 15.03 9.61 -1.64
N PRO A 178 16.22 9.27 -1.10
CA PRO A 178 16.53 7.89 -0.72
C PRO A 178 15.60 7.34 0.37
N VAL A 179 14.93 8.23 1.11
CA VAL A 179 13.95 7.87 2.15
C VAL A 179 12.70 7.22 1.56
N PHE A 180 12.40 7.44 0.26
CA PHE A 180 11.35 6.69 -0.43
C PHE A 180 11.64 5.18 -0.42
N ALA A 181 12.89 4.77 -0.63
CA ALA A 181 13.25 3.35 -0.62
C ALA A 181 13.01 2.70 0.75
N SER A 182 13.34 3.40 1.85
CA SER A 182 13.09 2.87 3.20
C SER A 182 11.59 2.74 3.50
N MET A 183 10.77 3.69 3.02
CA MET A 183 9.32 3.64 3.12
C MET A 183 8.76 2.40 2.44
N ILE A 184 9.13 2.17 1.17
CA ILE A 184 8.64 1.03 0.40
C ILE A 184 9.07 -0.29 1.02
N ILE A 185 10.31 -0.43 1.49
CA ILE A 185 10.76 -1.64 2.16
C ILE A 185 9.93 -1.89 3.43
N ALA A 186 9.73 -0.87 4.26
CA ALA A 186 8.97 -1.01 5.49
C ALA A 186 7.50 -1.35 5.22
N TRP A 187 6.88 -0.68 4.25
CA TRP A 187 5.51 -0.94 3.81
C TRP A 187 5.36 -2.37 3.30
N SER A 188 6.16 -2.78 2.31
CA SER A 188 6.06 -4.11 1.74
C SER A 188 6.24 -5.20 2.79
N LEU A 189 7.23 -5.08 3.68
CA LEU A 189 7.42 -6.06 4.77
C LEU A 189 6.19 -6.12 5.68
N SER A 190 5.67 -4.96 6.09
CA SER A 190 4.47 -4.91 6.95
C SER A 190 3.26 -5.55 6.29
N GLU A 191 3.08 -5.34 4.99
CA GLU A 191 1.95 -5.83 4.21
C GLU A 191 2.03 -7.33 3.95
N ILE A 192 3.21 -7.84 3.58
CA ILE A 192 3.43 -9.28 3.41
C ILE A 192 3.07 -10.01 4.71
N ILE A 193 3.57 -9.54 5.86
CA ILE A 193 3.25 -10.14 7.17
C ILE A 193 1.74 -10.08 7.44
N ARG A 194 1.08 -8.94 7.14
CA ARG A 194 -0.34 -8.72 7.37
C ARG A 194 -1.21 -9.68 6.55
N TYR A 195 -0.99 -9.71 5.25
CA TYR A 195 -1.75 -10.53 4.32
C TYR A 195 -1.51 -12.03 4.52
N SER A 196 -0.27 -12.45 4.82
CA SER A 196 0.01 -13.84 5.17
C SER A 196 -0.80 -14.27 6.40
N PHE A 197 -0.80 -13.47 7.47
CA PHE A 197 -1.56 -13.79 8.68
C PHE A 197 -3.08 -13.81 8.44
N TYR A 198 -3.61 -12.87 7.66
CA TYR A 198 -5.05 -12.89 7.29
C TYR A 198 -5.42 -14.12 6.47
N THR A 199 -4.54 -14.55 5.57
CA THR A 199 -4.73 -15.78 4.78
C THR A 199 -4.82 -17.01 5.66
N PHE A 200 -3.87 -17.19 6.60
CA PHE A 200 -3.92 -18.32 7.55
C PHE A 200 -5.22 -18.34 8.36
N ASN A 201 -5.65 -17.20 8.90
CA ASN A 201 -6.90 -17.13 9.67
C ASN A 201 -8.14 -17.46 8.84
N LEU A 202 -8.20 -17.03 7.58
CA LEU A 202 -9.33 -17.33 6.69
C LEU A 202 -9.37 -18.80 6.26
N LEU A 203 -8.21 -19.45 6.16
CA LEU A 203 -8.09 -20.89 5.93
C LEU A 203 -8.46 -21.73 7.16
N GLY A 204 -8.72 -21.10 8.31
CA GLY A 204 -8.94 -21.81 9.57
C GLY A 204 -7.68 -22.51 10.10
N LEU A 205 -6.51 -22.15 9.55
CA LEU A 205 -5.22 -22.71 9.94
C LEU A 205 -4.59 -21.84 11.02
N GLN A 206 -3.97 -22.47 12.02
CA GLN A 206 -3.16 -21.73 12.98
C GLN A 206 -1.92 -21.18 12.27
N PRO A 207 -1.69 -19.85 12.28
CA PRO A 207 -0.47 -19.29 11.69
C PRO A 207 0.78 -19.86 12.40
N PRO A 208 1.88 -20.13 11.67
CA PRO A 208 3.11 -20.59 12.28
C PRO A 208 3.61 -19.66 13.39
N GLN A 209 4.19 -20.21 14.45
CA GLN A 209 4.59 -19.43 15.64
C GLN A 209 5.56 -18.28 15.31
N TRP A 210 6.48 -18.50 14.36
CA TRP A 210 7.40 -17.46 13.89
C TRP A 210 6.65 -16.30 13.20
N LEU A 211 5.58 -16.58 12.46
CA LEU A 211 4.79 -15.56 11.78
C LEU A 211 4.00 -14.71 12.78
N ILE A 212 3.43 -15.36 13.81
CA ILE A 212 2.80 -14.67 14.93
C ILE A 212 3.83 -13.77 15.63
N TRP A 213 5.00 -14.32 15.96
CA TRP A 213 6.05 -13.56 16.63
C TRP A 213 6.49 -12.33 15.84
N ILE A 214 6.75 -12.48 14.53
CA ILE A 214 7.12 -11.38 13.64
C ILE A 214 5.99 -10.35 13.56
N ARG A 215 4.73 -10.76 13.36
CA ARG A 215 3.57 -9.85 13.29
C ARG A 215 3.48 -8.93 14.50
N TYR A 216 3.73 -9.46 15.70
CA TYR A 216 3.63 -8.71 16.94
C TYR A 216 4.97 -8.11 17.41
N SER A 217 6.07 -8.28 16.68
CA SER A 217 7.38 -7.73 17.08
C SER A 217 8.02 -6.83 16.01
N ALA A 218 7.65 -6.98 14.74
CA ALA A 218 8.22 -6.21 13.63
C ALA A 218 7.99 -4.69 13.77
N PHE A 219 6.95 -4.27 14.50
CA PHE A 219 6.65 -2.86 14.74
C PHE A 219 7.80 -2.10 15.42
N TYR A 220 8.66 -2.77 16.22
CA TYR A 220 9.83 -2.12 16.83
C TYR A 220 10.80 -1.52 15.80
N VAL A 221 10.88 -2.14 14.62
CA VAL A 221 11.78 -1.71 13.54
C VAL A 221 11.00 -1.03 12.42
N LEU A 222 9.89 -1.64 11.98
CA LEU A 222 9.14 -1.18 10.83
C LEU A 222 8.39 0.12 11.11
N TYR A 223 7.95 0.40 12.35
CA TYR A 223 7.26 1.66 12.62
C TYR A 223 8.22 2.85 12.56
N PRO A 224 9.36 2.89 13.26
CA PRO A 224 10.29 4.01 13.12
C PRO A 224 10.74 4.25 11.67
N ILE A 225 11.02 3.18 10.92
CA ILE A 225 11.46 3.29 9.53
C ILE A 225 10.31 3.77 8.64
N GLY A 226 9.16 3.10 8.70
CA GLY A 226 7.97 3.45 7.92
C GLY A 226 7.49 4.85 8.26
N ALA A 227 7.01 5.06 9.49
CA ALA A 227 6.49 6.34 9.96
C ALA A 227 7.45 7.50 9.76
N GLY A 228 8.73 7.32 10.14
CA GLY A 228 9.75 8.34 9.97
C GLY A 228 9.97 8.71 8.51
N SER A 229 9.93 7.72 7.61
CA SER A 229 10.06 7.97 6.18
C SER A 229 8.86 8.69 5.58
N GLU A 230 7.64 8.32 5.97
CA GLU A 230 6.40 8.99 5.53
C GLU A 230 6.37 10.45 5.99
N TRP A 231 6.75 10.69 7.25
CA TRP A 231 6.88 12.03 7.82
C TRP A 231 7.89 12.88 7.04
N TYR A 232 9.10 12.35 6.82
CA TYR A 232 10.17 13.09 6.12
C TYR A 232 9.80 13.39 4.67
N LEU A 233 9.22 12.43 3.95
CA LEU A 233 8.77 12.63 2.57
C LEU A 233 7.66 13.70 2.48
N THR A 234 6.75 13.71 3.45
CA THR A 234 5.72 14.75 3.55
C THR A 234 6.35 16.11 3.83
N TRP A 235 7.29 16.19 4.77
CA TRP A 235 8.01 17.41 5.14
C TRP A 235 8.72 18.04 3.94
N ILE A 236 9.55 17.27 3.22
CA ILE A 236 10.30 17.79 2.06
C ILE A 236 9.40 18.10 0.85
N SER A 237 8.14 17.67 0.88
CA SER A 237 7.16 17.99 -0.15
C SER A 237 6.46 19.33 0.07
N LEU A 238 6.57 19.92 1.27
CA LEU A 238 5.94 21.18 1.61
C LEU A 238 6.58 22.34 0.82
N PRO A 239 5.77 23.35 0.43
CA PRO A 239 6.28 24.52 -0.26
C PRO A 239 7.17 25.36 0.68
N ASN A 240 8.17 26.04 0.11
CA ASN A 240 9.07 26.94 0.86
C ASN A 240 8.41 28.28 1.27
N SER A 241 7.16 28.52 0.83
CA SER A 241 6.38 29.71 1.15
C SER A 241 5.82 29.63 2.58
N SER A 242 5.52 30.80 3.17
CA SER A 242 4.95 30.87 4.52
C SER A 242 3.52 30.30 4.56
N PRO A 243 3.18 29.43 5.53
CA PRO A 243 1.81 28.96 5.74
C PRO A 243 0.91 30.05 6.32
N VAL A 244 1.49 31.09 6.93
CA VAL A 244 0.73 32.21 7.51
C VAL A 244 0.56 33.30 6.46
N PRO A 245 -0.68 33.78 6.20
CA PRO A 245 -0.94 34.95 5.37
C PRO A 245 -0.15 36.15 5.90
N GLY A 246 0.69 36.73 5.05
CA GLY A 246 1.57 37.84 5.40
C GLY A 246 2.38 38.28 4.20
N PHE A 247 3.22 39.31 4.35
CA PHE A 247 3.99 39.89 3.24
C PHE A 247 4.80 38.84 2.45
N ARG A 248 5.38 37.86 3.14
CA ARG A 248 6.10 36.74 2.51
C ARG A 248 5.19 35.81 1.71
N SER A 249 3.97 35.55 2.16
CA SER A 249 2.99 34.74 1.44
C SER A 249 2.39 35.50 0.24
N TRP A 250 2.26 36.83 0.34
CA TRP A 250 1.85 37.67 -0.79
C TRP A 250 2.89 37.64 -1.93
N TYR A 251 4.19 37.70 -1.60
CA TYR A 251 5.25 37.67 -2.59
C TYR A 251 5.58 36.25 -3.13
N GLN A 252 5.51 35.22 -2.28
CA GLN A 252 5.92 33.84 -2.63
C GLN A 252 4.75 32.89 -2.92
N GLY A 253 3.51 33.35 -2.81
CA GLY A 253 2.29 32.54 -2.92
C GLY A 253 1.83 31.94 -1.59
N ALA A 254 0.52 31.81 -1.41
CA ALA A 254 -0.10 31.16 -0.26
C ALA A 254 -0.17 29.64 -0.44
N TRP A 255 -0.24 28.92 0.68
CA TRP A 255 -0.47 27.48 0.70
C TRP A 255 -1.85 27.15 0.11
N GLY A 256 -1.91 26.13 -0.74
CA GLY A 256 -3.15 25.53 -1.21
C GLY A 256 -3.74 24.54 -0.20
N VAL A 257 -4.97 24.06 -0.44
CA VAL A 257 -5.66 23.09 0.43
C VAL A 257 -4.81 21.83 0.67
N PHE A 258 -4.16 21.32 -0.38
CA PHE A 258 -3.27 20.15 -0.27
C PHE A 258 -1.97 20.44 0.49
N ASP A 259 -1.48 21.68 0.51
CA ASP A 259 -0.31 22.05 1.31
C ASP A 259 -0.66 22.05 2.79
N TYR A 260 -1.82 22.62 3.15
CA TYR A 260 -2.34 22.56 4.51
C TYR A 260 -2.59 21.14 4.98
N LEU A 261 -3.18 20.28 4.13
CA LEU A 261 -3.39 18.88 4.46
C LEU A 261 -2.06 18.16 4.77
N ARG A 262 -1.04 18.36 3.94
CA ARG A 262 0.30 17.80 4.15
C ARG A 262 0.96 18.36 5.42
N GLY A 263 0.78 19.65 5.70
CA GLY A 263 1.24 20.28 6.94
C GLY A 263 0.59 19.68 8.18
N ILE A 264 -0.72 19.45 8.15
CA ILE A 264 -1.45 18.79 9.25
C ILE A 264 -0.94 17.35 9.43
N MET A 265 -0.73 16.60 8.34
CA MET A 265 -0.18 15.25 8.42
C MET A 265 1.17 15.22 9.16
N VAL A 266 2.08 16.15 8.83
CA VAL A 266 3.39 16.31 9.51
C VAL A 266 3.21 16.54 11.01
N LEU A 267 2.25 17.35 11.43
CA LEU A 267 2.01 17.66 12.85
C LEU A 267 1.41 16.46 13.61
N VAL A 268 0.52 15.70 12.96
CA VAL A 268 -0.17 14.56 13.57
C VAL A 268 0.74 13.32 13.69
N TRP A 269 1.82 13.24 12.92
CA TRP A 269 2.69 12.06 12.87
C TRP A 269 3.28 11.64 14.22
N ALA A 270 3.85 12.57 14.98
CA ALA A 270 4.47 12.26 16.28
C ALA A 270 3.47 11.69 17.30
N PRO A 271 2.30 12.33 17.56
CA PRO A 271 1.32 11.75 18.46
C PRO A 271 0.71 10.45 17.92
N ALA A 272 0.46 10.35 16.60
CA ALA A 272 -0.07 9.13 16.00
C ALA A 272 0.89 7.94 16.16
N LEU A 273 2.19 8.16 15.94
CA LEU A 273 3.21 7.13 16.12
C LEU A 273 3.28 6.66 17.57
N TYR A 274 3.24 7.58 18.54
CA TYR A 274 3.25 7.23 19.96
C TYR A 274 2.04 6.35 20.35
N VAL A 275 0.82 6.76 19.96
CA VAL A 275 -0.41 6.00 20.26
C VAL A 275 -0.39 4.63 19.60
N LEU A 276 0.01 4.54 18.33
CA LEU A 276 0.04 3.26 17.61
C LEU A 276 1.13 2.32 18.16
N PHE A 277 2.28 2.86 18.54
CA PHE A 277 3.39 2.09 19.10
C PHE A 277 3.03 1.52 20.48
N THR A 278 2.44 2.34 21.37
CA THR A 278 1.97 1.89 22.68
C THR A 278 0.86 0.85 22.57
N TYR A 279 -0.06 1.03 21.62
CA TYR A 279 -1.08 0.04 21.31
C TYR A 279 -0.46 -1.32 20.90
N MET A 280 0.53 -1.31 20.00
CA MET A 280 1.20 -2.55 19.56
C MET A 280 1.98 -3.24 20.67
N MET A 281 2.62 -2.50 21.57
CA MET A 281 3.22 -3.09 22.78
C MET A 281 2.18 -3.83 23.63
N GLY A 282 0.99 -3.25 23.77
CA GLY A 282 -0.14 -3.89 24.45
C GLY A 282 -0.61 -5.17 23.75
N GLN A 283 -0.79 -5.13 22.43
CA GLN A 283 -1.18 -6.31 21.63
C GLN A 283 -0.14 -7.42 21.71
N ARG A 284 1.15 -7.08 21.62
CA ARG A 284 2.24 -8.03 21.78
C ARG A 284 2.20 -8.72 23.15
N ARG A 285 2.04 -7.95 24.24
CA ARG A 285 1.95 -8.51 25.59
C ARG A 285 0.76 -9.46 25.73
N LYS A 286 -0.39 -9.13 25.13
CA LYS A 286 -1.59 -9.99 25.17
C LYS A 286 -1.38 -11.32 24.43
N VAL A 287 -0.76 -11.29 23.26
CA VAL A 287 -0.64 -12.49 22.40
C VAL A 287 0.61 -13.33 22.74
N LEU A 288 1.75 -12.68 22.96
CA LEU A 288 3.04 -13.36 23.20
C LEU A 288 3.43 -13.42 24.69
N GLY A 289 2.82 -12.60 25.55
CA GLY A 289 3.27 -12.46 26.93
C GLY A 289 2.90 -13.62 27.85
N GLY A 290 2.13 -14.60 27.37
CA GLY A 290 1.56 -15.68 28.19
C GLY A 290 0.56 -15.09 29.19
N GLY A 291 -0.71 -15.50 29.13
CA GLY A 291 -1.68 -15.07 30.14
C GLY A 291 -1.09 -15.28 31.54
N ARG A 292 -1.23 -14.29 32.43
CA ARG A 292 -0.83 -14.40 33.83
C ARG A 292 -1.37 -15.73 34.39
N LYS A 293 -0.53 -16.76 34.50
CA LYS A 293 -0.72 -17.83 35.46
C LYS A 293 -0.19 -17.28 36.78
N LEU A 294 -0.93 -16.37 37.40
CA LEU A 294 -0.92 -16.28 38.85
C LEU A 294 -1.80 -17.44 39.29
N LYS A 295 -1.16 -18.59 39.52
CA LYS A 295 -1.75 -19.65 40.30
C LYS A 295 -1.16 -19.44 41.68
N ASP A 296 -2.00 -18.89 42.56
CA ASP A 296 -1.67 -18.67 43.96
C ASP A 296 -1.15 -19.97 44.59
N SER A 297 -0.18 -19.76 45.47
CA SER A 297 0.55 -20.77 46.26
C SER A 297 -0.33 -21.41 47.32
#